data_AF-A0A1V8UNS1-F1
#
_entry.id   AF-A0A1V8UNS1-F1
#
_cell.length_a   1.000
_cell.length_b   1.000
_cell.length_c   1.000
_cell.angle_alpha   90.00
_cell.angle_beta   90.00
_cell.angle_gamma   90.00
#
_symmetry.space_group_name_H-M   'P 1'
#
loop_
_entity.id
_entity.type
_entity.pdbx_description
1 polymer ?
#
loop_
_entity_poly.entity_id
_entity_poly.type
_entity_poly.pdbx_seq_one_letter_code
_entity_poly.pdbx_strand_id
1 'polypeptide(L)'
;MADSSSSSSISNATKRACDACHRRKVKCIGDGAKACKNCTSSGLTCTYNAIPQKKGPKGSRAKVITELRENQRQTQLSSGRNGIEETPHSPAYLRKKGLLSMEMITACVDYFFANMYPTMPILHRVKVGETIGQMEQSPEAYCLVVSLCGYMMIQPNMSLPPTAFQDADIQLQPSLELGQLLILETLRVRKTYDYIESPTFWSVITSFFLFGSYFCLDRQNTAWFHLREATTLSHVLGMQKRATTRRPET
;
A
#
# COMPACT_ATOMS: atom_id res chain seq x y z
N MET A 1 -36.55 -42.37 7.31
CA MET A 1 -36.73 -42.20 5.85
C MET A 1 -37.28 -40.77 5.69
N ALA A 2 -36.47 -39.70 5.54
CA ALA A 2 -35.55 -39.34 4.43
C ALA A 2 -36.28 -39.49 3.07
N ASP A 3 -36.43 -38.50 2.17
CA ASP A 3 -35.67 -37.29 1.81
C ASP A 3 -36.62 -36.23 1.20
N SER A 4 -36.47 -34.90 1.38
CA SER A 4 -35.51 -33.95 0.77
C SER A 4 -35.57 -33.84 -0.76
N SER A 5 -36.00 -32.69 -1.31
CA SER A 5 -35.64 -32.16 -2.66
C SER A 5 -36.12 -30.70 -2.78
N SER A 6 -35.36 -29.70 -2.35
CA SER A 6 -34.29 -29.00 -3.09
C SER A 6 -34.79 -28.01 -4.14
N SER A 7 -34.76 -26.73 -3.73
CA SER A 7 -34.68 -25.54 -4.56
C SER A 7 -33.63 -25.64 -5.67
N SER A 8 -33.99 -25.26 -6.89
CA SER A 8 -33.01 -24.92 -7.93
C SER A 8 -33.47 -23.71 -8.75
N SER A 9 -32.93 -22.55 -8.34
CA SER A 9 -32.86 -21.32 -9.11
C SER A 9 -32.19 -21.59 -10.45
N ILE A 10 -32.97 -21.56 -11.53
CA ILE A 10 -32.43 -21.70 -12.89
C ILE A 10 -31.63 -20.45 -13.22
N SER A 11 -30.35 -20.70 -13.43
CA SER A 11 -29.28 -19.78 -13.80
C SER A 11 -29.68 -18.86 -14.96
N ASN A 12 -29.33 -17.58 -14.80
CA ASN A 12 -29.31 -16.59 -15.88
C ASN A 12 -28.23 -16.97 -16.91
N ALA A 13 -28.52 -17.96 -17.76
CA ALA A 13 -27.85 -18.09 -19.04
C ALA A 13 -28.16 -16.81 -19.82
N THR A 14 -27.14 -16.00 -20.10
CA THR A 14 -27.26 -14.78 -20.90
C THR A 14 -27.95 -15.10 -22.23
N LYS A 15 -29.25 -14.78 -22.33
CA LYS A 15 -30.10 -15.13 -23.46
C LYS A 15 -29.59 -14.45 -24.72
N ARG A 16 -29.26 -15.25 -25.73
CA ARG A 16 -28.76 -14.81 -27.04
C ARG A 16 -29.78 -13.90 -27.72
N ALA A 17 -29.32 -12.80 -28.31
CA ALA A 17 -30.16 -11.93 -29.14
C ALA A 17 -30.54 -12.60 -30.48
N CYS A 18 -31.73 -12.29 -31.01
CA CYS A 18 -32.14 -12.75 -32.34
C CYS A 18 -31.30 -12.13 -33.45
N ASP A 19 -31.31 -12.75 -34.63
CA ASP A 19 -30.46 -12.37 -35.77
C ASP A 19 -30.74 -10.93 -36.22
N ALA A 20 -32.02 -10.53 -36.27
CA ALA A 20 -32.42 -9.19 -36.68
C ALA A 20 -32.00 -8.11 -35.68
N CYS A 21 -32.18 -8.34 -34.37
CA CYS A 21 -31.73 -7.42 -33.32
C CYS A 21 -30.20 -7.35 -33.26
N HIS A 22 -29.52 -8.48 -33.41
CA HIS A 22 -28.05 -8.54 -33.45
C HIS A 22 -27.49 -7.77 -34.66
N ARG A 23 -28.03 -7.99 -35.86
CA ARG A 23 -27.64 -7.26 -37.08
C ARG A 23 -27.86 -5.75 -36.97
N ARG A 24 -28.94 -5.35 -36.28
CA ARG A 24 -29.26 -3.94 -36.01
C ARG A 24 -28.55 -3.36 -34.78
N LYS A 25 -27.80 -4.19 -34.02
CA LYS A 25 -27.13 -3.83 -32.76
C LYS A 25 -28.06 -3.19 -31.72
N VAL A 26 -29.31 -3.66 -31.63
CA VAL A 26 -30.29 -3.22 -30.62
C VAL A 26 -30.53 -4.32 -29.59
N LYS A 27 -30.94 -3.94 -28.37
CA LYS A 27 -31.25 -4.91 -27.32
C LYS A 27 -32.42 -5.81 -27.77
N CYS A 28 -32.21 -7.11 -27.75
CA CYS A 28 -33.27 -8.08 -28.05
C CYS A 28 -34.15 -8.28 -26.81
N ILE A 29 -35.46 -8.08 -26.97
CA ILE A 29 -36.45 -8.25 -25.90
C ILE A 29 -37.36 -9.40 -26.29
N GLY A 30 -36.91 -10.63 -26.03
CA GLY A 30 -37.62 -11.87 -26.37
C GLY A 30 -37.04 -13.04 -25.59
N ASP A 31 -37.82 -14.09 -25.45
CA ASP A 31 -37.48 -15.33 -24.72
C ASP A 31 -37.01 -16.46 -25.64
N GLY A 32 -37.07 -16.27 -26.96
CA GLY A 32 -36.62 -17.23 -27.97
C GLY A 32 -37.73 -18.17 -28.47
N ALA A 33 -38.87 -18.24 -27.78
CA ALA A 33 -40.01 -19.07 -28.18
C ALA A 33 -40.93 -18.36 -29.20
N LYS A 34 -41.03 -17.03 -29.11
CA LYS A 34 -41.82 -16.19 -30.03
C LYS A 34 -40.98 -15.07 -30.63
N ALA A 35 -41.49 -14.44 -31.70
CA ALA A 35 -40.87 -13.26 -32.28
C ALA A 35 -40.67 -12.18 -31.20
N CYS A 36 -39.47 -11.58 -31.15
CA CYS A 36 -39.16 -10.60 -30.11
C CYS A 36 -39.92 -9.29 -30.33
N LYS A 37 -40.17 -8.53 -29.26
CA LYS A 37 -40.99 -7.30 -29.32
C LYS A 37 -40.50 -6.30 -30.37
N ASN A 38 -39.18 -6.15 -30.50
CA ASN A 38 -38.56 -5.23 -31.46
C ASN A 38 -38.70 -5.71 -32.92
N CYS A 39 -38.72 -7.02 -33.16
CA CYS A 39 -38.96 -7.55 -34.49
C CYS A 39 -40.42 -7.40 -34.89
N THR A 40 -41.35 -7.71 -33.97
CA THR A 40 -42.78 -7.54 -34.20
C THR A 40 -43.15 -6.08 -34.48
N SER A 41 -42.65 -5.13 -33.68
CA SER A 41 -42.94 -3.71 -33.89
C SER A 41 -42.33 -3.13 -35.17
N SER A 42 -41.24 -3.72 -35.65
CA SER A 42 -40.58 -3.32 -36.90
C SER A 42 -41.08 -4.08 -38.13
N GLY A 43 -42.03 -5.01 -37.97
CA GLY A 43 -42.50 -5.87 -39.08
C GLY A 43 -41.42 -6.79 -39.66
N LEU A 44 -40.39 -7.14 -38.88
CA LEU A 44 -39.25 -7.92 -39.35
C LEU A 44 -39.35 -9.38 -38.90
N THR A 45 -38.91 -10.30 -39.76
CA THR A 45 -38.80 -11.73 -39.44
C THR A 45 -37.78 -11.94 -38.31
N CYS A 46 -38.22 -12.57 -37.22
CA CYS A 46 -37.39 -12.87 -36.05
C CYS A 46 -36.88 -14.31 -36.13
N THR A 47 -35.56 -14.49 -36.32
CA THR A 47 -34.90 -15.80 -36.37
C THR A 47 -33.71 -15.86 -35.43
N TYR A 48 -33.26 -17.07 -35.10
CA TYR A 48 -32.06 -17.35 -34.29
C TYR A 48 -31.10 -18.31 -35.00
N ASN A 49 -31.21 -18.38 -36.33
CA ASN A 49 -30.60 -19.42 -37.16
C ASN A 49 -29.14 -19.09 -37.52
N ALA A 50 -28.67 -17.87 -37.26
CA ALA A 50 -27.28 -17.54 -37.57
C ALA A 50 -26.32 -18.38 -36.73
N ILE A 51 -25.35 -19.04 -37.35
CA ILE A 51 -24.27 -19.70 -36.60
C ILE A 51 -23.22 -18.63 -36.28
N PRO A 52 -22.87 -18.38 -35.01
CA PRO A 52 -21.84 -17.41 -34.65
C PRO A 52 -20.51 -17.79 -35.32
N GLN A 53 -20.09 -17.00 -36.30
CA GLN A 53 -18.79 -17.18 -36.92
C GLN A 53 -17.72 -16.72 -35.91
N LYS A 54 -16.73 -17.58 -35.65
CA LYS A 54 -15.56 -17.19 -34.85
C LYS A 54 -14.92 -15.98 -35.54
N LYS A 55 -14.90 -14.82 -34.88
CA LYS A 55 -14.05 -13.71 -35.32
C LYS A 55 -12.63 -14.28 -35.43
N GLY A 56 -12.04 -14.18 -36.63
CA GLY A 56 -10.67 -14.62 -36.88
C GLY A 56 -9.68 -14.03 -35.87
N PRO A 57 -8.47 -14.60 -35.77
CA PRO A 57 -7.48 -14.16 -34.80
C PRO A 57 -7.33 -12.64 -34.85
N LYS A 58 -7.54 -11.98 -33.70
CA LYS A 58 -7.33 -10.54 -33.56
C LYS A 58 -5.87 -10.26 -33.97
N GLY A 59 -5.70 -9.45 -35.01
CA GLY A 59 -4.43 -9.30 -35.75
C GLY A 59 -3.20 -8.87 -34.94
N SER A 60 -2.08 -8.83 -35.65
CA SER A 60 -0.70 -8.60 -35.18
C SER A 60 -0.50 -7.47 -34.17
N ARG A 61 -1.38 -6.47 -34.10
CA ARG A 61 -1.34 -5.39 -33.10
C ARG A 61 -1.46 -5.90 -31.66
N ALA A 62 -2.24 -6.95 -31.42
CA ALA A 62 -2.31 -7.59 -30.10
C ALA A 62 -1.01 -8.33 -29.78
N LYS A 63 -0.35 -8.92 -30.79
CA LYS A 63 0.95 -9.57 -30.66
C LYS A 63 2.04 -8.55 -30.32
N VAL A 64 2.05 -7.38 -30.98
CA VAL A 64 2.98 -6.27 -30.67
C VAL A 64 2.76 -5.72 -29.26
N ILE A 65 1.51 -5.59 -28.79
CA ILE A 65 1.23 -5.14 -27.41
C ILE A 65 1.67 -6.20 -26.39
N THR A 66 1.43 -7.48 -26.66
CA THR A 66 1.93 -8.57 -25.81
C THR A 66 3.45 -8.60 -25.82
N GLU A 67 4.10 -8.48 -26.97
CA GLU A 67 5.55 -8.49 -27.14
C GLU A 67 6.21 -7.25 -26.53
N LEU A 68 5.58 -6.07 -26.58
CA LEU A 68 6.05 -4.87 -25.86
C LEU A 68 5.92 -5.03 -24.34
N ARG A 69 4.82 -5.65 -23.85
CA ARG A 69 4.66 -5.97 -22.42
C ARG A 69 5.64 -7.05 -21.97
N GLU A 70 5.89 -8.05 -22.81
CA GLU A 70 6.84 -9.14 -22.56
C GLU A 70 8.27 -8.60 -22.58
N ASN A 71 8.63 -7.71 -23.52
CA ASN A 71 9.92 -7.04 -23.55
C ASN A 71 10.09 -6.09 -22.36
N GLN A 72 9.08 -5.33 -21.93
CA GLN A 72 9.17 -4.54 -20.69
C GLN A 72 9.35 -5.45 -19.46
N ARG A 73 8.61 -6.57 -19.39
CA ARG A 73 8.77 -7.58 -18.33
C ARG A 73 10.16 -8.22 -18.38
N GLN A 74 10.67 -8.52 -19.56
CA GLN A 74 11.96 -9.17 -19.78
C GLN A 74 13.12 -8.20 -19.55
N THR A 75 12.97 -6.90 -19.83
CA THR A 75 13.96 -5.85 -19.49
C THR A 75 14.02 -5.64 -17.97
N GLN A 76 12.90 -5.79 -17.26
CA GLN A 76 12.88 -5.84 -15.79
C GLN A 76 13.48 -7.15 -15.24
N LEU A 77 13.36 -8.28 -15.95
CA LEU A 77 13.96 -9.56 -15.57
C LEU A 77 15.46 -9.68 -15.93
N SER A 78 15.92 -9.01 -16.99
CA SER A 78 17.33 -9.02 -17.42
C SER A 78 18.18 -7.98 -16.69
N SER A 79 17.56 -6.97 -16.07
CA SER A 79 18.22 -6.07 -15.11
C SER A 79 18.22 -6.65 -13.68
N GLY A 80 17.66 -7.85 -13.47
CA GLY A 80 17.61 -8.58 -12.20
C GLY A 80 18.42 -9.88 -12.20
N ARG A 81 19.40 -10.03 -13.10
CA ARG A 81 20.21 -11.25 -13.24
C ARG A 81 21.68 -11.02 -12.88
N ASN A 82 21.91 -10.51 -11.68
CA ASN A 82 23.10 -10.87 -10.90
C ASN A 82 22.67 -11.86 -9.83
N GLY A 83 23.45 -12.92 -9.66
CA GLY A 83 23.05 -14.22 -9.11
C GLY A 83 22.32 -14.19 -7.77
N ILE A 84 21.33 -15.08 -7.68
CA ILE A 84 20.99 -15.75 -6.42
C ILE A 84 22.16 -16.70 -6.16
N GLU A 85 23.22 -16.18 -5.55
CA GLU A 85 23.81 -16.93 -4.45
C GLU A 85 22.81 -16.80 -3.31
N GLU A 86 22.30 -17.92 -2.81
CA GLU A 86 21.49 -17.96 -1.59
C GLU A 86 22.36 -17.49 -0.42
N THR A 87 22.51 -16.18 -0.27
CA THR A 87 22.84 -15.58 1.01
C THR A 87 21.75 -16.00 1.99
N PRO A 88 22.08 -16.58 3.16
CA PRO A 88 21.10 -17.12 4.08
C PRO A 88 20.11 -16.01 4.42
N HIS A 89 18.85 -16.21 4.03
CA HIS A 89 17.75 -15.31 4.37
C HIS A 89 17.81 -15.05 5.87
N SER A 90 18.26 -13.85 6.24
CA SER A 90 18.16 -13.40 7.62
C SER A 90 16.68 -13.51 7.98
N PRO A 91 16.31 -14.26 9.04
CA PRO A 91 14.93 -14.51 9.39
C PRO A 91 14.11 -13.21 9.34
N ALA A 92 12.86 -13.28 8.84
CA ALA A 92 11.98 -12.11 8.69
C ALA A 92 11.74 -11.31 9.99
N TYR A 93 12.18 -11.85 11.12
CA TYR A 93 12.10 -11.32 12.48
C TYR A 93 13.35 -10.52 12.90
N LEU A 94 14.49 -10.64 12.20
CA LEU A 94 15.72 -9.93 12.56
C LEU A 94 15.74 -8.55 11.92
N ARG A 95 16.09 -7.53 12.71
CA ARG A 95 16.32 -6.16 12.23
C ARG A 95 17.54 -6.14 11.33
N LYS A 96 17.50 -5.35 10.25
CA LYS A 96 18.68 -5.17 9.40
C LYS A 96 19.67 -4.24 10.12
N LYS A 97 20.77 -4.82 10.60
CA LYS A 97 21.89 -4.05 11.19
C LYS A 97 22.50 -3.14 10.11
N GLY A 98 23.08 -2.02 10.54
CA GLY A 98 23.78 -1.08 9.65
C GLY A 98 22.87 -0.19 8.79
N LEU A 99 21.54 -0.22 8.97
CA LEU A 99 20.62 0.65 8.21
C LEU A 99 20.69 2.13 8.60
N LEU A 100 21.03 2.42 9.85
CA LEU A 100 21.13 3.76 10.40
C LEU A 100 22.37 3.84 11.28
N SER A 101 23.24 4.81 11.01
CA SER A 101 24.30 5.20 11.94
C SER A 101 23.76 6.14 13.00
N MET A 102 24.46 6.26 14.13
CA MET A 102 24.08 7.20 15.19
C MET A 102 24.12 8.67 14.70
N GLU A 103 25.01 8.98 13.76
CA GLU A 103 25.10 10.30 13.16
C GLU A 103 23.89 10.59 12.25
N MET A 104 23.43 9.61 11.46
CA MET A 104 22.17 9.75 10.70
C MET A 104 20.98 10.03 11.61
N ILE A 105 20.87 9.27 12.71
CA ILE A 105 19.80 9.44 13.69
C ILE A 105 19.85 10.84 14.29
N THR A 106 21.03 11.27 14.73
CA THR A 106 21.24 12.59 15.33
C THR A 106 20.87 13.71 14.36
N ALA A 107 21.34 13.64 13.12
CA ALA A 107 21.00 14.62 12.08
C ALA A 107 19.49 14.69 11.82
N CYS A 108 18.80 13.54 11.74
CA CYS A 108 17.34 13.51 11.56
C CYS A 108 16.61 14.12 12.76
N VAL A 109 17.02 13.79 13.98
CA VAL A 109 16.41 14.31 15.21
C VAL A 109 16.59 15.83 15.32
N ASP A 110 17.79 16.32 15.09
CA ASP A 110 18.07 17.75 15.17
C ASP A 110 17.32 18.52 14.07
N TYR A 111 17.26 17.97 12.85
CA TYR A 111 16.45 18.56 11.78
C TYR A 111 14.96 18.62 12.13
N PHE A 112 14.41 17.56 12.74
CA PHE A 112 13.01 17.56 13.20
C PHE A 112 12.77 18.69 14.21
N PHE A 113 13.59 18.80 15.25
CA PHE A 113 13.40 19.83 16.28
C PHE A 113 13.61 21.25 15.77
N ALA A 114 14.52 21.45 14.82
CA ALA A 114 14.77 22.76 14.23
C ALA A 114 13.66 23.20 13.25
N ASN A 115 13.15 22.27 12.42
CA ASN A 115 12.33 22.64 11.26
C ASN A 115 10.87 22.18 11.31
N MET A 116 10.58 21.09 12.04
CA MET A 116 9.26 20.45 12.04
C MET A 116 8.52 20.65 13.36
N TYR A 117 9.24 20.65 14.48
CA TYR A 117 8.67 20.79 15.82
C TYR A 117 7.81 22.05 16.03
N PRO A 118 8.15 23.25 15.50
CA PRO A 118 7.32 24.44 15.68
C PRO A 118 5.87 24.30 15.17
N THR A 119 5.66 23.48 14.13
CA THR A 119 4.34 23.21 13.56
C THR A 119 3.77 21.85 13.95
N MET A 120 4.63 20.91 14.38
CA MET A 120 4.25 19.54 14.74
C MET A 120 4.93 19.10 16.07
N PRO A 121 4.49 19.60 17.23
CA PRO A 121 5.12 19.33 18.52
C PRO A 121 4.68 17.97 19.11
N ILE A 122 4.90 16.89 18.35
CA ILE A 122 4.47 15.52 18.71
C ILE A 122 5.54 14.70 19.45
N LEU A 123 6.78 15.20 19.52
CA LEU A 123 7.91 14.53 20.17
C LEU A 123 8.49 15.39 21.30
N HIS A 124 9.08 14.73 22.30
CA HIS A 124 9.86 15.40 23.34
C HIS A 124 11.33 14.96 23.23
N ARG A 125 12.27 15.92 23.14
CA ARG A 125 13.68 15.63 22.78
C ARG A 125 14.35 14.63 23.73
N VAL A 126 14.16 14.79 25.03
CA VAL A 126 14.69 13.85 26.04
C VAL A 126 14.12 12.44 25.83
N LYS A 127 12.82 12.34 25.53
CA LYS A 127 12.16 11.04 25.33
C LYS A 127 12.66 10.35 24.07
N VAL A 128 12.93 11.11 23.00
CA VAL A 128 13.55 10.59 21.78
C VAL A 128 14.94 10.03 22.08
N GLY A 129 15.76 10.73 22.87
CA GLY A 129 17.07 10.23 23.31
C GLY A 129 16.98 8.92 24.08
N GLU A 130 16.04 8.82 25.03
CA GLU A 130 15.76 7.56 25.76
C GLU A 130 15.33 6.44 24.80
N THR A 131 14.44 6.74 23.84
CA THR A 131 13.98 5.78 22.83
C THR A 131 15.13 5.28 21.95
N ILE A 132 16.07 6.15 21.53
CA ILE A 132 17.25 5.75 20.77
C ILE A 132 18.08 4.73 21.54
N GLY A 133 18.28 4.94 22.85
CA GLY A 133 19.00 3.99 23.71
C GLY A 133 18.33 2.62 23.86
N GLN A 134 17.05 2.51 23.54
CA GLN A 134 16.25 1.27 23.64
C GLN A 134 16.03 0.58 22.29
N MET A 135 16.56 1.14 21.19
CA MET A 135 16.36 0.60 19.84
C MET A 135 16.81 -0.84 19.69
N GLU A 136 17.76 -1.30 20.50
CA GLU A 136 18.24 -2.67 20.45
C GLU A 136 17.30 -3.65 21.17
N GLN A 137 16.60 -3.23 22.22
CA GLN A 137 15.78 -4.11 23.05
C GLN A 137 14.28 -4.02 22.74
N SER A 138 13.81 -2.93 22.11
CA SER A 138 12.39 -2.73 21.78
C SER A 138 12.18 -2.55 20.27
N PRO A 139 11.36 -3.41 19.63
CA PRO A 139 10.97 -3.21 18.24
C PRO A 139 10.11 -1.95 18.04
N GLU A 140 9.33 -1.54 19.04
CA GLU A 140 8.56 -0.28 19.03
C GLU A 140 9.48 0.94 19.00
N ALA A 141 10.49 0.96 19.87
CA ALA A 141 11.48 2.03 19.92
C ALA A 141 12.24 2.12 18.59
N TYR A 142 12.64 0.97 18.04
CA TYR A 142 13.25 0.89 16.73
C TYR A 142 12.33 1.44 15.62
N CYS A 143 11.08 1.00 15.56
CA CYS A 143 10.11 1.50 14.57
C CYS A 143 9.89 3.02 14.66
N LEU A 144 9.81 3.57 15.87
CA LEU A 144 9.67 5.01 16.06
C LEU A 144 10.89 5.77 15.50
N VAL A 145 12.11 5.36 15.84
CA VAL A 145 13.32 6.06 15.37
C VAL A 145 13.51 5.91 13.87
N VAL A 146 13.30 4.70 13.32
CA VAL A 146 13.44 4.44 11.89
C VAL A 146 12.40 5.21 11.08
N SER A 147 11.14 5.27 11.54
CA SER A 147 10.09 6.04 10.87
C SER A 147 10.32 7.54 10.93
N LEU A 148 10.83 8.07 12.05
CA LEU A 148 11.26 9.46 12.17
C LEU A 148 12.35 9.76 11.14
N CYS A 149 13.40 8.94 11.09
CA CYS A 149 14.50 9.13 10.13
C CYS A 149 14.01 9.04 8.69
N GLY A 150 13.17 8.05 8.37
CA GLY A 150 12.56 7.89 7.05
C GLY A 150 11.76 9.12 6.65
N TYR A 151 10.93 9.65 7.55
CA TYR A 151 10.15 10.86 7.30
C TYR A 151 11.03 12.10 7.10
N MET A 152 12.10 12.25 7.88
CA MET A 152 13.05 13.37 7.72
C MET A 152 13.78 13.31 6.39
N MET A 153 14.27 12.14 5.98
CA MET A 153 15.00 11.97 4.73
C MET A 153 14.15 12.22 3.47
N ILE A 154 12.83 12.18 3.57
CA ILE A 154 11.89 12.53 2.50
C ILE A 154 11.69 14.05 2.38
N GLN A 155 12.08 14.86 3.38
CA GLN A 155 11.84 16.31 3.35
C GLN A 155 12.72 17.03 2.29
N PRO A 156 12.19 18.04 1.58
CA PRO A 156 12.85 18.66 0.43
C PRO A 156 14.17 19.39 0.71
N ASN A 157 14.54 19.62 1.97
CA ASN A 157 15.80 20.26 2.37
C ASN A 157 16.61 19.42 3.36
N MET A 158 16.27 18.14 3.51
CA MET A 158 17.03 17.23 4.36
C MET A 158 18.25 16.73 3.60
N SER A 159 19.43 17.02 4.13
CA SER A 159 20.70 16.47 3.68
C SER A 159 21.44 15.87 4.88
N LEU A 160 22.10 14.75 4.65
CA LEU A 160 22.92 14.08 5.64
C LEU A 160 24.38 14.50 5.44
N PRO A 161 25.15 14.71 6.52
CA PRO A 161 26.58 14.94 6.37
C PRO A 161 27.24 13.67 5.79
N PRO A 162 28.32 13.79 4.99
CA PRO A 162 28.97 12.62 4.37
C PRO A 162 29.45 11.57 5.38
N THR A 163 29.84 12.00 6.57
CA THR A 163 30.25 11.17 7.72
C THR A 163 29.13 10.23 8.19
N ALA A 164 27.87 10.62 8.01
CA ALA A 164 26.73 9.81 8.43
C ALA A 164 26.65 8.46 7.70
N PHE A 165 27.27 8.33 6.52
CA PHE A 165 27.29 7.10 5.73
C PHE A 165 28.48 6.18 6.04
N GLN A 166 29.44 6.63 6.85
CA GLN A 166 30.73 5.96 7.01
C GLN A 166 30.63 4.60 7.73
N ASP A 167 29.68 4.47 8.65
CA ASP A 167 29.41 3.25 9.43
C ASP A 167 28.17 2.49 8.95
N ALA A 168 27.52 2.93 7.87
CA ALA A 168 26.31 2.30 7.35
C ALA A 168 26.65 1.33 6.22
N ASP A 169 26.03 0.15 6.21
CA ASP A 169 26.16 -0.86 5.12
C ASP A 169 25.39 -0.46 3.85
N ILE A 170 25.21 0.85 3.61
CA ILE A 170 24.40 1.40 2.53
C ILE A 170 25.30 2.22 1.61
N GLN A 171 25.41 1.79 0.36
CA GLN A 171 26.05 2.55 -0.70
C GLN A 171 25.31 3.88 -0.91
N LEU A 172 26.02 5.02 -0.92
CA LEU A 172 25.49 6.39 -1.05
C LEU A 172 24.21 6.47 -1.90
N GLN A 173 23.06 6.57 -1.23
CA GLN A 173 21.76 6.77 -1.87
C GLN A 173 21.31 8.23 -1.69
N PRO A 174 20.54 8.79 -2.64
CA PRO A 174 19.79 10.01 -2.40
C PRO A 174 18.97 9.88 -1.11
N SER A 175 18.89 10.94 -0.31
CA SER A 175 18.13 10.95 0.96
C SER A 175 16.72 10.42 0.78
N LEU A 176 16.05 10.74 -0.33
CA LEU A 176 14.72 10.25 -0.66
C LEU A 176 14.62 8.71 -0.75
N GLU A 177 15.57 8.05 -1.42
CA GLU A 177 15.55 6.59 -1.60
C GLU A 177 15.84 5.87 -0.29
N LEU A 178 16.80 6.40 0.48
CA LEU A 178 17.07 5.91 1.84
C LEU A 178 15.83 6.10 2.73
N GLY A 179 15.15 7.24 2.63
CA GLY A 179 13.90 7.50 3.33
C GLY A 179 12.83 6.45 3.01
N GLN A 180 12.61 6.15 1.73
CA GLN A 180 11.68 5.09 1.31
C GLN A 180 12.06 3.71 1.85
N LEU A 181 13.36 3.37 1.84
CA LEU A 181 13.87 2.12 2.41
C LEU A 181 13.57 2.00 3.91
N LEU A 182 13.78 3.07 4.68
CA LEU A 182 13.50 3.10 6.12
C LEU A 182 12.00 2.98 6.42
N ILE A 183 11.13 3.55 5.57
CA ILE A 183 9.68 3.38 5.69
C ILE A 183 9.27 1.93 5.44
N LEU A 184 9.85 1.26 4.44
CA LEU A 184 9.62 -0.16 4.20
C LEU A 184 10.12 -1.04 5.35
N GLU A 185 11.29 -0.72 5.91
CA GLU A 185 11.82 -1.42 7.09
C GLU A 185 10.90 -1.24 8.31
N THR A 186 10.41 -0.02 8.55
CA THR A 186 9.45 0.26 9.62
C THR A 186 8.22 -0.65 9.47
N LEU A 187 7.62 -0.69 8.28
CA LEU A 187 6.45 -1.53 8.00
C LEU A 187 6.75 -3.02 8.15
N ARG A 188 7.96 -3.46 7.83
CA ARG A 188 8.38 -4.85 8.01
C ARG A 188 8.47 -5.20 9.50
N VAL A 189 9.19 -4.40 10.31
CA VAL A 189 9.37 -4.67 11.74
C VAL A 189 8.06 -4.54 12.51
N ARG A 190 7.14 -3.65 12.11
CA ARG A 190 5.80 -3.57 12.71
C ARG A 190 4.97 -4.84 12.59
N LYS A 191 5.32 -5.77 11.68
CA LYS A 191 4.65 -7.08 11.56
C LYS A 191 5.15 -8.11 12.57
N THR A 192 6.22 -7.82 13.32
CA THR A 192 6.83 -8.78 14.25
C THR A 192 6.27 -8.66 15.67
N TYR A 193 5.38 -7.71 15.94
CA TYR A 193 4.74 -7.49 17.25
C TYR A 193 3.34 -6.90 17.07
N ASP A 194 2.46 -7.12 18.06
CA ASP A 194 1.05 -6.73 17.97
C ASP A 194 0.79 -5.33 18.55
N TYR A 195 1.16 -4.31 17.77
CA TYR A 195 0.93 -2.91 18.15
C TYR A 195 -0.53 -2.48 18.09
N ILE A 196 -1.42 -3.31 17.52
CA ILE A 196 -2.85 -3.00 17.37
C ILE A 196 -3.57 -3.38 18.66
N GLU A 197 -3.33 -4.59 19.17
CA GLU A 197 -3.90 -5.06 20.43
C GLU A 197 -3.24 -4.39 21.65
N SER A 198 -1.94 -4.08 21.56
CA SER A 198 -1.18 -3.42 22.64
C SER A 198 -0.53 -2.11 22.16
N PRO A 199 -1.32 -1.06 21.86
CA PRO A 199 -0.79 0.18 21.35
C PRO A 199 0.00 0.94 22.42
N THR A 200 1.06 1.62 21.99
CA THR A 200 1.82 2.57 22.81
C THR A 200 1.76 3.95 22.19
N PHE A 201 2.26 4.97 22.91
CA PHE A 201 2.46 6.30 22.32
C PHE A 201 3.34 6.25 21.07
N TRP A 202 4.33 5.35 21.06
CA TRP A 202 5.21 5.16 19.91
C TRP A 202 4.48 4.55 18.72
N SER A 203 3.54 3.64 18.93
CA SER A 203 2.71 3.07 17.86
C SER A 203 1.90 4.16 17.14
N VAL A 204 1.31 5.10 17.89
CA VAL A 204 0.56 6.25 17.37
C VAL A 204 1.46 7.16 16.53
N ILE A 205 2.61 7.55 17.09
CA ILE A 205 3.54 8.48 16.42
C ILE A 205 4.19 7.82 15.20
N THR A 206 4.52 6.54 15.27
CA THR A 206 5.03 5.78 14.11
C THR A 206 4.02 5.79 12.97
N SER A 207 2.73 5.56 13.25
CA SER A 207 1.67 5.67 12.23
C SER A 207 1.53 7.09 11.69
N PHE A 208 1.71 8.12 12.52
CA PHE A 208 1.72 9.50 12.05
C PHE A 208 2.91 9.79 11.10
N PHE A 209 4.11 9.30 11.41
CA PHE A 209 5.25 9.45 10.50
C PHE A 209 5.09 8.67 9.19
N LEU A 210 4.47 7.49 9.22
CA LEU A 210 4.09 6.78 7.99
C LEU A 210 3.10 7.60 7.16
N PHE A 211 2.08 8.21 7.79
CA PHE A 211 1.19 9.15 7.11
C PHE A 211 1.97 10.29 6.45
N GLY A 212 2.80 11.01 7.21
CA GLY A 212 3.56 12.16 6.70
C GLY A 212 4.47 11.77 5.54
N SER A 213 5.11 10.60 5.64
CA SER A 213 5.99 10.07 4.59
C SER A 213 5.23 9.77 3.30
N TYR A 214 4.12 9.03 3.39
CA TYR A 214 3.31 8.73 2.22
C TYR A 214 2.60 9.95 1.63
N PHE A 215 2.28 10.95 2.45
CA PHE A 215 1.75 12.23 1.99
C PHE A 215 2.79 12.97 1.14
N CYS A 216 4.03 13.08 1.62
CA CYS A 216 5.14 13.68 0.86
C CYS A 216 5.46 12.91 -0.44
N LEU A 217 5.21 11.60 -0.48
CA LEU A 217 5.41 10.74 -1.66
C LEU A 217 4.20 10.70 -2.62
N ASP A 218 3.21 11.56 -2.41
CA ASP A 218 1.96 11.62 -3.17
C ASP A 218 1.20 10.28 -3.25
N ARG A 219 1.24 9.50 -2.16
CA ARG A 219 0.49 8.25 -1.99
C ARG A 219 -0.72 8.49 -1.10
N GLN A 220 -1.64 9.32 -1.58
CA GLN A 220 -2.76 9.86 -0.80
C GLN A 220 -3.60 8.79 -0.07
N ASN A 221 -3.92 7.68 -0.75
CA ASN A 221 -4.71 6.60 -0.13
C ASN A 221 -3.97 5.93 1.03
N THR A 222 -2.67 5.65 0.87
CA THR A 222 -1.84 5.05 1.91
C THR A 222 -1.60 6.01 3.06
N ALA A 223 -1.37 7.29 2.74
CA ALA A 223 -1.24 8.35 3.74
C ALA A 223 -2.51 8.43 4.60
N TRP A 224 -3.68 8.49 3.96
CA TRP A 224 -4.97 8.56 4.65
C TRP A 224 -5.23 7.34 5.52
N PHE A 225 -4.88 6.15 5.06
CA PHE A 225 -4.94 4.93 5.87
C PHE A 225 -4.14 5.07 7.16
N HIS A 226 -2.87 5.48 7.09
CA HIS A 226 -2.03 5.62 8.28
C HIS A 226 -2.46 6.76 9.21
N LEU A 227 -3.08 7.82 8.67
CA LEU A 227 -3.68 8.86 9.51
C LEU A 227 -4.86 8.31 10.32
N ARG A 228 -5.71 7.49 9.69
CA ARG A 228 -6.82 6.80 10.36
C ARG A 228 -6.33 5.77 11.36
N GLU A 229 -5.28 5.02 11.03
CA GLU A 229 -4.61 4.11 11.95
C GLU A 229 -4.10 4.86 13.20
N ALA A 230 -3.33 5.93 13.04
CA ALA A 230 -2.84 6.76 14.15
C ALA A 230 -4.00 7.28 15.03
N THR A 231 -5.08 7.74 14.39
CA THR A 231 -6.29 8.19 15.06
C THR A 231 -6.91 7.07 15.89
N THR A 232 -7.10 5.87 15.31
CA THR A 232 -7.67 4.71 16.00
C THR A 232 -6.81 4.29 17.18
N LEU A 233 -5.49 4.14 16.99
CA LEU A 233 -4.57 3.76 18.06
C LEU A 233 -4.60 4.77 19.23
N SER A 234 -4.74 6.08 18.94
CA SER A 234 -4.88 7.12 19.96
C SER A 234 -6.15 6.97 20.81
N HIS A 235 -7.27 6.57 20.19
CA HIS A 235 -8.51 6.29 20.90
C HIS A 235 -8.39 5.03 21.76
N VAL A 236 -7.83 3.94 21.21
CA VAL A 236 -7.60 2.68 21.96
C VAL A 236 -6.69 2.92 23.16
N LEU A 237 -5.63 3.72 23.00
CA LEU A 237 -4.72 4.11 24.08
C LEU A 237 -5.37 5.06 25.12
N GLY A 238 -6.57 5.59 24.85
CA GLY A 238 -7.29 6.47 25.76
C GLY A 238 -6.65 7.86 25.92
N MET A 239 -5.88 8.33 24.93
CA MET A 239 -5.16 9.62 25.01
C MET A 239 -6.10 10.81 25.27
N GLN A 240 -7.35 10.73 24.81
CA GLN A 240 -8.34 11.81 24.97
C GLN A 240 -8.75 12.09 26.42
N LYS A 241 -8.75 11.07 27.29
CA LYS A 241 -9.14 11.23 28.71
C LYS A 241 -8.09 12.00 29.52
N ARG A 242 -6.81 11.95 29.11
CA ARG A 242 -5.71 12.61 29.83
C ARG A 242 -5.62 14.12 29.58
N ALA A 243 -6.22 14.61 28.49
CA ALA A 243 -6.27 16.04 28.18
C ALA A 243 -7.32 16.80 29.01
N THR A 244 -8.38 16.12 29.45
CA THR A 244 -9.51 16.74 30.17
C THR A 244 -9.25 16.92 31.67
N THR A 245 -8.30 16.21 32.26
CA THR A 245 -7.98 16.27 33.70
C THR A 245 -6.96 17.38 34.08
N ARG A 246 -6.53 18.23 33.14
CA ARG A 246 -5.70 19.43 33.42
C ARG A 246 -6.51 20.72 33.35
N ARG A 247 -7.62 20.81 34.08
CA ARG A 247 -8.11 22.11 34.53
C ARG A 247 -7.68 22.27 35.98
N PRO A 248 -6.88 23.29 36.34
CA PRO A 248 -6.62 23.57 37.74
C PRO A 248 -7.95 23.98 38.37
N GLU A 249 -8.32 23.28 39.44
CA GLU A 249 -9.33 23.79 40.36
C GLU A 249 -8.75 25.06 41.00
N THR A 250 -9.35 26.19 40.65
CA THR A 250 -9.21 27.47 41.37
C THR A 250 -10.51 27.77 42.06
#